data_AF-A0A2N1VXH5-F1
#
_entry.id   AF-A0A2N1VXH5-F1
#
_cell.length_a   1.000
_cell.length_b   1.000
_cell.length_c   1.000
_cell.angle_alpha   90.00
_cell.angle_beta   90.00
_cell.angle_gamma   90.00
#
_symmetry.space_group_name_H-M   'P 1'
#
loop_
_entity.id
_entity.type
_entity.pdbx_description
1 polymer ?
#
loop_
_entity_poly.entity_id
_entity_poly.type
_entity_poly.pdbx_seq_one_letter_code
_entity_poly.pdbx_strand_id
1 'polypeptide(L)'
;MKPTHQDRIDSLISHFWRNGYLTVSRKFGTYLPPPRPIGNYEIDAVGKYKKAYVFGLVLTENDFNNPRIKNKIEYLASQNTKYSNRRVKLYIGVPKPFFENLNNILSELPKENRDNIKIIIIN
;
A
#
# COMPACT_ATOMS: atom_id res chain seq x y z
N MET A 1 -13.91 16.31 -12.59
CA MET A 1 -14.51 15.26 -11.75
C MET A 1 -13.48 14.84 -10.72
N LYS A 2 -13.83 14.70 -9.43
CA LYS A 2 -12.87 14.20 -8.42
C LYS A 2 -12.67 12.69 -8.63
N PRO A 3 -11.43 12.18 -8.65
CA PRO A 3 -11.18 10.75 -8.82
C PRO A 3 -11.76 9.95 -7.64
N THR A 4 -12.37 8.82 -7.96
CA THR A 4 -12.95 7.90 -6.98
C THR A 4 -11.86 7.10 -6.27
N HIS A 5 -12.24 6.40 -5.20
CA HIS A 5 -11.31 5.48 -4.53
C HIS A 5 -10.89 4.32 -5.45
N GLN A 6 -11.79 3.86 -6.33
CA GLN A 6 -11.47 2.86 -7.35
C GLN A 6 -10.42 3.38 -8.34
N ASP A 7 -10.58 4.60 -8.87
CA ASP A 7 -9.61 5.20 -9.81
C ASP A 7 -8.20 5.29 -9.21
N ARG A 8 -8.13 5.58 -7.91
CA ARG A 8 -6.89 5.65 -7.15
C ARG A 8 -6.23 4.27 -6.98
N ILE A 9 -7.03 3.24 -6.75
CA ILE A 9 -6.54 1.86 -6.72
C ILE A 9 -6.09 1.43 -8.11
N ASP A 10 -6.80 1.78 -9.18
CA ASP A 10 -6.38 1.52 -10.56
C ASP A 10 -5.03 2.18 -10.89
N SER A 11 -4.80 3.40 -10.40
CA SER A 11 -3.48 4.05 -10.48
C SER A 11 -2.40 3.26 -9.74
N LEU A 12 -2.66 2.85 -8.49
CA LEU A 12 -1.75 2.00 -7.71
C LEU A 12 -1.42 0.68 -8.43
N ILE A 13 -2.41 0.03 -9.02
CA ILE A 13 -2.23 -1.20 -9.82
C ILE A 13 -1.39 -0.94 -11.06
N SER A 14 -1.59 0.18 -11.75
CA SER A 14 -0.76 0.56 -12.90
C SER A 14 0.72 0.68 -12.50
N HIS A 15 1.00 1.16 -11.29
CA HIS A 15 2.35 1.19 -10.74
C HIS A 15 2.90 -0.21 -10.40
N PHE A 16 2.07 -1.15 -9.95
CA PHE A 16 2.50 -2.55 -9.80
C PHE A 16 3.02 -3.10 -11.12
N TRP A 17 2.24 -2.95 -12.19
CA TRP A 17 2.57 -3.45 -13.52
C TRP A 17 3.83 -2.82 -14.09
N ARG A 18 3.99 -1.48 -13.96
CA ARG A 18 5.21 -0.77 -14.37
C ARG A 18 6.47 -1.24 -13.64
N ASN A 19 6.32 -1.85 -12.45
CA ASN A 19 7.42 -2.41 -11.68
C ASN A 19 7.52 -3.94 -11.79
N GLY A 20 6.80 -4.55 -12.74
CA GLY A 20 6.84 -5.99 -13.04
C GLY A 20 6.01 -6.89 -12.12
N TYR A 21 5.23 -6.32 -11.19
CA TYR A 21 4.35 -7.10 -10.33
C TYR A 21 3.02 -7.37 -11.03
N LEU A 22 2.57 -8.63 -11.01
CA LEU A 22 1.22 -9.01 -11.42
C LEU A 22 0.26 -8.85 -10.24
N THR A 23 -0.93 -8.30 -10.48
CA THR A 23 -1.96 -8.17 -9.45
C THR A 23 -2.59 -9.52 -9.15
N VAL A 24 -2.61 -9.92 -7.88
CA VAL A 24 -3.18 -11.21 -7.44
C VAL A 24 -4.54 -11.01 -6.78
N SER A 25 -4.72 -9.90 -6.07
CA SER A 25 -5.98 -9.52 -5.44
C SER A 25 -6.08 -8.01 -5.37
N ARG A 26 -7.29 -7.46 -5.50
CA ARG A 26 -7.54 -6.03 -5.44
C ARG A 26 -8.97 -5.73 -5.03
N LYS A 27 -9.18 -4.62 -4.31
CA LYS A 27 -10.52 -4.07 -4.12
C LYS A 27 -11.09 -3.58 -5.45
N PHE A 28 -12.41 -3.60 -5.55
CA PHE A 28 -13.19 -3.20 -6.74
C PHE A 28 -12.81 -3.95 -8.03
N GLY A 29 -12.19 -5.13 -7.90
CA GLY A 29 -11.90 -5.99 -9.05
C GLY A 29 -13.15 -6.74 -9.50
N THR A 30 -13.35 -6.85 -10.82
CA THR A 30 -14.42 -7.68 -11.40
C THR A 30 -14.08 -9.17 -11.33
N TYR A 31 -12.82 -9.52 -11.62
CA TYR A 31 -12.36 -10.91 -11.76
C TYR A 31 -11.32 -11.33 -10.72
N LEU A 32 -10.67 -10.36 -10.07
CA LEU A 32 -9.70 -10.62 -9.02
C LEU A 32 -10.40 -10.49 -7.66
N PRO A 33 -10.16 -11.42 -6.73
CA PRO A 33 -10.77 -11.34 -5.40
C PRO A 33 -10.27 -10.11 -4.64
N PRO A 34 -11.05 -9.61 -3.67
CA PRO A 34 -10.54 -8.62 -2.74
C PRO A 34 -9.41 -9.21 -1.90
N PRO A 35 -8.39 -8.40 -1.53
CA PRO A 35 -7.32 -8.85 -0.67
C PRO A 35 -7.85 -9.17 0.73
N ARG A 36 -7.27 -10.19 1.37
CA ARG A 36 -7.53 -10.48 2.77
C ARG A 36 -6.80 -9.46 3.66
N PRO A 37 -7.34 -9.12 4.84
CA PRO A 37 -6.62 -8.32 5.82
C PRO A 37 -5.28 -8.97 6.20
N ILE A 38 -4.29 -8.13 6.48
CA ILE A 38 -2.99 -8.54 7.02
C ILE A 38 -2.98 -8.17 8.50
N GLY A 39 -3.07 -9.19 9.36
CA GLY A 39 -3.40 -8.97 10.78
C GLY A 39 -4.78 -8.32 10.91
N ASN A 40 -4.83 -7.16 11.58
CA ASN A 40 -6.05 -6.37 11.76
C ASN A 40 -6.21 -5.23 10.75
N TYR A 41 -5.34 -5.17 9.73
CA TYR A 41 -5.31 -4.05 8.80
C TYR A 41 -5.74 -4.46 7.40
N GLU A 42 -6.69 -3.72 6.85
CA GLU A 42 -7.06 -3.81 5.45
C GLU A 42 -5.97 -3.23 4.54
N ILE A 43 -5.84 -3.86 3.38
CA ILE A 43 -5.03 -3.40 2.24
C ILE A 43 -5.94 -3.35 1.00
N ASP A 44 -5.51 -2.63 -0.04
CA ASP A 44 -6.33 -2.42 -1.23
C ASP A 44 -5.92 -3.30 -2.40
N ALA A 45 -4.66 -3.75 -2.42
CA ALA A 45 -4.15 -4.65 -3.43
C ALA A 45 -2.99 -5.53 -2.95
N VAL A 46 -2.79 -6.65 -3.64
CA VAL A 46 -1.59 -7.50 -3.52
C VAL A 46 -1.03 -7.73 -4.91
N GLY A 47 0.26 -7.49 -5.06
CA GLY A 47 1.03 -7.81 -6.27
C GLY A 47 2.04 -8.92 -6.01
N LYS A 48 2.43 -9.63 -7.07
CA LYS A 48 3.43 -10.70 -7.02
C LYS A 48 4.36 -10.63 -8.21
N TYR A 49 5.66 -10.80 -7.94
CA TYR A 49 6.67 -11.02 -8.96
C TYR A 49 7.56 -12.19 -8.53
N LYS A 50 7.51 -13.29 -9.27
CA LYS A 50 8.18 -14.55 -8.92
C LYS A 50 7.83 -14.98 -7.48
N LYS A 51 8.80 -14.94 -6.55
CA LYS A 51 8.65 -15.30 -5.13
C LYS A 51 8.48 -14.08 -4.20
N ALA A 52 8.42 -12.86 -4.74
CA ALA A 52 8.25 -11.63 -3.98
C ALA A 52 6.79 -11.15 -4.06
N TYR A 53 6.29 -10.63 -2.95
CA TYR A 53 4.97 -10.01 -2.85
C TYR A 53 5.10 -8.52 -2.55
N VAL A 54 4.07 -7.77 -2.91
CA VAL A 54 3.90 -6.37 -2.52
C VAL A 54 2.49 -6.15 -2.00
N PHE A 55 2.38 -5.28 -0.99
CA PHE A 55 1.10 -4.79 -0.51
C PHE A 55 0.83 -3.41 -1.07
N GLY A 56 -0.43 -3.14 -1.39
CA GLY A 56 -0.90 -1.86 -1.87
C GLY A 56 -1.89 -1.25 -0.90
N LEU A 57 -1.65 0.01 -0.54
CA LEU A 57 -2.53 0.79 0.34
C LEU A 57 -2.74 2.18 -0.30
N VAL A 58 -3.98 2.59 -0.49
CA VAL A 58 -4.38 3.93 -0.92
C VAL A 58 -4.88 4.70 0.28
N LEU A 59 -4.18 5.77 0.64
CA LEU A 59 -4.58 6.65 1.73
C LEU A 59 -5.58 7.70 1.26
N THR A 60 -6.57 7.94 2.10
CA THR A 60 -7.58 8.98 1.96
C THR A 60 -7.36 10.05 3.03
N GLU A 61 -8.06 11.17 2.90
CA GLU A 61 -8.06 12.22 3.93
C GLU A 61 -8.44 11.69 5.31
N ASN A 62 -9.43 10.79 5.38
CA ASN A 62 -9.87 10.17 6.63
C ASN A 62 -8.77 9.34 7.31
N ASP A 63 -7.85 8.75 6.55
CA ASP A 63 -6.73 7.99 7.11
C ASP A 63 -5.77 8.90 7.87
N PHE A 64 -5.55 10.15 7.41
CA PHE A 64 -4.67 11.10 8.09
C PHE A 64 -5.28 11.67 9.38
N ASN A 65 -6.60 11.64 9.49
CA ASN A 65 -7.31 11.99 10.73
C ASN A 65 -7.33 10.83 11.74
N ASN A 66 -6.89 9.63 11.34
CA ASN A 66 -6.90 8.46 12.21
C ASN A 66 -5.59 8.38 13.02
N PRO A 67 -5.63 8.44 14.38
CA PRO A 67 -4.43 8.38 15.20
C PRO A 67 -3.66 7.05 15.09
N ARG A 68 -4.27 6.00 14.53
CA ARG A 68 -3.66 4.67 14.36
C ARG A 68 -3.01 4.49 12.98
N ILE A 69 -3.01 5.50 12.11
CA ILE A 69 -2.47 5.36 10.75
C ILE A 69 -0.98 5.00 10.72
N LYS A 70 -0.21 5.59 11.63
CA LYS A 70 1.21 5.26 11.80
C LYS A 70 1.39 3.78 12.11
N ASN A 71 0.65 3.25 13.08
CA ASN A 71 0.72 1.84 13.48
C ASN A 71 0.32 0.90 12.34
N LYS A 72 -0.67 1.29 11.52
CA LYS A 72 -1.08 0.55 10.32
C LYS A 72 0.07 0.48 9.31
N ILE A 73 0.66 1.63 8.97
CA ILE A 73 1.76 1.70 7.99
C ILE A 73 2.98 0.92 8.50
N GLU A 74 3.36 1.13 9.75
CA GLU A 74 4.50 0.45 10.37
C GLU A 74 4.34 -1.07 10.37
N TYR A 75 3.17 -1.55 10.81
CA TYR A 75 2.89 -2.98 10.82
C TYR A 75 2.95 -3.57 9.41
N LEU A 76 2.34 -2.92 8.41
CA LEU A 76 2.34 -3.41 7.05
C LEU A 76 3.75 -3.40 6.42
N ALA A 77 4.57 -2.40 6.75
CA ALA A 77 5.94 -2.27 6.24
C ALA A 77 6.95 -3.22 6.89
N SER A 78 6.64 -3.76 8.07
CA SER A 78 7.48 -4.75 8.76
C SER A 78 7.21 -6.20 8.34
N GLN A 79 6.19 -6.45 7.50
CA GLN A 79 5.78 -7.81 7.17
C GLN A 79 6.78 -8.55 6.28
N ASN A 80 6.93 -9.84 6.60
CA ASN A 80 7.66 -10.82 5.80
C ASN A 80 6.70 -11.91 5.29
N THR A 81 7.05 -12.53 4.18
CA THR A 81 6.32 -13.70 3.68
C THR A 81 6.48 -14.88 4.64
N LYS A 82 5.38 -15.55 4.98
CA LYS A 82 5.34 -16.66 5.95
C LYS A 82 6.38 -17.77 5.71
N TYR A 83 6.62 -18.15 4.45
CA TYR A 83 7.42 -19.35 4.13
C TYR A 83 8.87 -19.06 3.71
N SER A 84 9.14 -17.91 3.09
CA SER A 84 10.48 -17.59 2.61
C SER A 84 11.17 -16.48 3.39
N ASN A 85 10.50 -15.96 4.44
CA ASN A 85 10.95 -14.83 5.27
C ASN A 85 11.43 -13.61 4.46
N ARG A 86 10.94 -13.46 3.22
CA ARG A 86 11.28 -12.33 2.36
C ARG A 86 10.42 -11.14 2.74
N ARG A 87 11.03 -9.97 2.79
CA ARG A 87 10.33 -8.73 3.08
C ARG A 87 9.29 -8.41 2.01
N VAL A 88 8.10 -8.01 2.44
CA VAL A 88 7.01 -7.60 1.54
C VAL A 88 7.03 -6.09 1.41
N LYS A 89 7.31 -5.57 0.21
CA LYS A 89 7.38 -4.11 -0.01
C LYS A 89 5.97 -3.50 0.03
N LEU A 90 5.83 -2.39 0.74
CA LEU A 90 4.57 -1.65 0.87
C LEU A 90 4.54 -0.49 -0.13
N TYR A 91 3.54 -0.46 -0.98
CA TYR A 91 3.27 0.63 -1.89
C TYR A 91 2.13 1.47 -1.33
N ILE A 92 2.38 2.76 -1.13
CA ILE A 92 1.40 3.69 -0.58
C ILE A 92 1.03 4.71 -1.65
N GLY A 93 -0.20 4.61 -2.13
CA GLY A 93 -0.82 5.65 -2.97
C GLY A 93 -1.34 6.78 -2.08
N VAL A 94 -0.88 8.01 -2.31
CA VAL A 94 -1.30 9.17 -1.53
C VAL A 94 -1.72 10.33 -2.44
N PRO A 95 -2.89 10.97 -2.20
CA PRO A 95 -3.24 12.20 -2.88
C PRO A 95 -2.23 13.32 -2.60
N LYS A 96 -1.85 14.07 -3.64
CA LYS A 96 -0.80 15.11 -3.59
C LYS A 96 -0.88 16.05 -2.37
N PRO A 97 -2.05 16.57 -1.95
CA PRO A 97 -2.15 17.47 -0.79
C PRO A 97 -1.67 16.86 0.53
N PHE A 98 -1.68 15.53 0.65
CA PHE A 98 -1.34 14.82 1.89
C PHE A 98 0.04 14.17 1.84
N PHE A 99 0.84 14.45 0.81
CA PHE A 99 2.18 13.88 0.67
C PHE A 99 3.09 14.28 1.84
N GLU A 100 3.06 15.55 2.27
CA GLU A 100 3.85 16.03 3.41
C GLU A 100 3.40 15.40 4.73
N ASN A 101 2.08 15.26 4.94
CA ASN A 101 1.54 14.56 6.12
C ASN A 101 2.05 13.11 6.18
N LEU A 102 2.08 12.41 5.04
CA LEU A 102 2.65 11.06 4.97
C LEU A 102 4.15 11.07 5.29
N ASN A 103 4.94 11.98 4.71
CA ASN A 103 6.37 12.04 4.99
C ASN A 103 6.68 12.26 6.48
N ASN A 104 5.90 13.11 7.15
CA ASN A 104 6.02 13.31 8.60
C ASN A 104 5.78 12.01 9.37
N ILE A 105 4.69 11.29 9.06
CA ILE A 105 4.40 9.97 9.67
C ILE A 105 5.55 8.98 9.41
N LEU A 106 6.04 8.93 8.16
CA LEU A 106 7.11 8.01 7.79
C LEU A 106 8.43 8.35 8.48
N SER A 107 8.73 9.63 8.72
CA SER A 107 9.96 10.07 9.39
C SER A 107 10.14 9.48 10.78
N GLU A 108 9.03 9.18 11.46
CA GLU A 108 9.00 8.60 12.80
C GLU A 108 9.12 7.07 12.80
N LEU A 109 9.12 6.42 11.64
CA LEU A 109 9.26 4.97 11.53
C LEU A 109 10.73 4.54 11.61
N PRO A 110 11.01 3.33 12.11
CA PRO A 110 12.32 2.71 12.01
C PRO A 110 12.83 2.73 10.56
N LYS A 111 14.12 3.00 10.37
CA LYS A 111 14.74 3.14 9.04
C LYS A 111 14.45 1.93 8.14
N GLU A 112 14.53 0.74 8.71
CA GLU A 112 14.25 -0.50 7.99
C GLU A 112 12.83 -0.54 7.39
N ASN A 113 11.82 -0.05 8.11
CA ASN A 113 10.44 -0.02 7.64
C ASN A 113 10.26 1.05 6.56
N ARG A 114 10.90 2.21 6.72
CA ARG A 114 10.90 3.28 5.70
C ARG A 114 11.48 2.81 4.37
N ASP A 115 12.62 2.13 4.39
CA ASP A 115 13.31 1.65 3.19
C ASP A 115 12.47 0.61 2.41
N ASN A 116 11.47 0.02 3.08
CA ASN A 116 10.55 -0.94 2.50
C ASN A 116 9.24 -0.32 1.99
N ILE A 117 9.10 1.01 2.04
CA ILE A 117 7.93 1.73 1.57
C ILE A 117 8.25 2.42 0.23
N LYS A 118 7.33 2.32 -0.73
CA LYS A 118 7.34 3.08 -1.97
C LYS A 118 6.10 3.97 -2.03
N ILE A 119 6.31 5.28 -1.98
CA ILE A 119 5.23 6.26 -2.09
C ILE A 119 4.91 6.49 -3.57
N ILE A 120 3.63 6.60 -3.87
CA ILE A 120 3.10 6.96 -5.19
C ILE A 120 2.15 8.13 -5.00
N ILE A 121 2.46 9.24 -5.65
CA ILE A 121 1.53 10.36 -5.73
C ILE A 121 0.46 10.00 -6.74
N ILE A 122 -0.79 9.95 -6.29
CA ILE A 122 -1.96 9.67 -7.11
C ILE A 122 -2.87 10.89 -7.13
N ASN A 123 -3.57 11.10 -8.24
CA ASN A 123 -4.52 12.21 -8.39
C ASN A 123 -5.85 11.89 -7.69
#